data_AF-A0A376WXB5-F1
#
_entry.id   AF-A0A376WXB5-F1
#
_cell.length_a   1.000
_cell.length_b   1.000
_cell.length_c   1.000
_cell.angle_alpha   90.00
_cell.angle_beta   90.00
_cell.angle_gamma   90.00
#
_symmetry.space_group_name_H-M   'P 1'
#
loop_
_entity.id
_entity.type
_entity.pdbx_description
1 polymer ?
#
loop_
_entity_poly.entity_id
_entity_poly.type
_entity_poly.pdbx_seq_one_letter_code
_entity_poly.pdbx_strand_id
1 'polypeptide(L)'
;MGRPDWRAMLAGMTSTEYADWRRFYRTHYFHDTQLDMHFSGLTYAVLSLFFCDPDMHPSDFSLLVPRREEAQTERPDEEDMLMQKAAGLAGGVRFGGDRGRDILSSADVADVMVDDAALMMASAGIPGGVRYVPAGW
;
A
#
# COMPACT_ATOMS: atom_id res chain seq x y z
N MET A 1 35.23 -3.12 -5.00
CA MET A 1 35.83 -4.13 -4.11
C MET A 1 35.84 -5.45 -4.85
N GLY A 2 37.01 -6.06 -5.08
CA GLY A 2 37.10 -7.35 -5.79
C GLY A 2 36.50 -8.49 -4.98
N ARG A 3 35.99 -9.54 -5.65
CA ARG A 3 35.52 -10.75 -4.95
C ARG A 3 36.66 -11.32 -4.11
N PRO A 4 36.42 -11.70 -2.84
CA PRO A 4 37.42 -12.36 -2.03
C PRO A 4 37.93 -13.63 -2.73
N ASP A 5 39.25 -13.74 -2.93
CA ASP A 5 39.85 -14.93 -3.50
C ASP A 5 40.04 -16.00 -2.42
N TRP A 6 39.00 -16.82 -2.24
CA TRP A 6 39.02 -17.93 -1.30
C TRP A 6 40.13 -18.96 -1.62
N ARG A 7 40.63 -19.02 -2.87
CA ARG A 7 41.72 -19.93 -3.24
C ARG A 7 43.04 -19.44 -2.69
N ALA A 8 43.33 -18.14 -2.83
CA ALA A 8 44.50 -17.52 -2.23
C ALA A 8 44.45 -17.63 -0.70
N MET A 9 43.26 -17.43 -0.10
CA MET A 9 43.06 -17.60 1.34
C MET A 9 43.38 -19.03 1.79
N LEU A 10 42.81 -20.06 1.14
CA LEU A 10 43.07 -21.45 1.49
C LEU A 10 44.52 -21.88 1.24
N ALA A 11 45.15 -21.38 0.16
CA ALA A 11 46.54 -21.67 -0.15
C ALA A 11 47.52 -21.08 0.87
N GLY A 12 47.13 -19.99 1.55
CA GLY A 12 47.90 -19.38 2.62
C GLY A 12 47.73 -20.03 3.99
N MET A 13 46.76 -20.93 4.17
CA MET A 13 46.52 -21.59 5.46
C MET A 13 47.45 -22.78 5.67
N THR A 14 47.93 -22.93 6.90
CA THR A 14 48.61 -24.14 7.35
C THR A 14 47.62 -25.29 7.55
N SER A 15 48.11 -26.53 7.49
CA SER A 15 47.26 -27.72 7.72
C SER A 15 46.63 -27.75 9.11
N THR A 16 47.29 -27.17 10.12
CA THR A 16 46.78 -27.04 11.49
C THR A 16 45.63 -26.04 11.57
N GLU A 17 45.77 -24.85 10.96
CA GLU A 17 44.69 -23.87 10.93
C GLU A 17 43.46 -24.40 10.17
N TYR A 18 43.68 -25.13 9.08
CA TYR A 18 42.59 -25.80 8.37
C TYR A 18 41.88 -26.86 9.23
N ALA A 19 42.63 -27.65 10.02
CA ALA A 19 42.07 -28.61 10.94
C ALA A 19 41.26 -27.95 12.07
N ASP A 20 41.73 -26.81 12.57
CA ASP A 20 41.03 -26.01 13.58
C ASP A 20 39.72 -25.44 13.04
N TRP A 21 39.72 -24.92 11.81
CA TRP A 21 38.50 -24.50 11.12
C TRP A 21 37.50 -25.63 11.01
N ARG A 22 37.96 -26.82 10.57
CA ARG A 22 37.11 -28.01 10.50
C ARG A 22 36.48 -28.32 11.87
N ARG A 23 37.22 -28.17 12.97
CA ARG A 23 36.69 -28.40 14.32
C ARG A 23 35.70 -27.32 14.74
N PHE A 24 36.02 -26.06 14.48
CA PHE A 24 35.20 -24.90 14.82
C PHE A 24 33.82 -24.95 14.16
N TYR A 25 33.78 -25.25 12.85
CA TYR A 25 32.53 -25.29 12.07
C TYR A 25 31.67 -26.55 12.33
N ARG A 26 32.08 -27.47 13.22
CA ARG A 26 31.20 -28.58 13.65
C ARG A 26 30.05 -28.12 14.54
N THR A 27 30.25 -27.02 15.26
CA THR A 27 29.28 -26.48 16.23
C THR A 27 28.89 -25.04 15.91
N HIS A 28 29.71 -24.33 15.14
CA HIS A 28 29.43 -22.98 14.68
C HIS A 28 29.09 -23.07 13.20
N TYR A 29 27.82 -23.06 12.86
CA TYR A 29 27.37 -23.07 11.46
C TYR A 29 27.50 -21.66 10.86
N PHE A 30 26.70 -21.37 9.84
CA PHE A 30 26.63 -20.04 9.27
C PHE A 30 26.12 -19.03 10.31
N HIS A 31 26.73 -17.85 10.31
CA HIS A 31 26.24 -16.71 11.07
C HIS A 31 24.87 -16.27 10.55
N ASP A 32 24.04 -15.68 11.41
CA ASP A 32 22.72 -15.15 11.05
C ASP A 32 22.78 -14.19 9.86
N THR A 33 23.82 -13.36 9.80
CA THR A 33 24.10 -12.46 8.68
C THR A 33 24.33 -13.18 7.35
N GLN A 34 25.00 -14.32 7.40
CA GLN A 34 25.25 -15.14 6.22
C GLN A 34 23.97 -15.88 5.79
N LEU A 35 23.22 -16.44 6.73
CA LEU A 35 21.93 -17.07 6.44
C LEU A 35 20.96 -16.07 5.81
N ASP A 36 20.83 -14.89 6.40
CA ASP A 36 19.97 -13.83 5.93
C ASP A 36 20.32 -13.38 4.51
N MET A 37 21.62 -13.19 4.20
CA MET A 37 22.08 -12.87 2.86
C MET A 37 21.76 -13.99 1.84
N HIS A 38 21.89 -15.26 2.23
CA HIS A 38 21.57 -16.39 1.34
C HIS A 38 20.06 -16.49 1.08
N PHE A 39 19.22 -16.37 2.11
CA PHE A 39 17.76 -16.45 1.96
C PHE A 39 17.21 -15.27 1.17
N SER A 40 17.68 -14.06 1.46
CA SER A 40 17.27 -12.86 0.73
C SER A 40 17.69 -12.92 -0.75
N GLY A 41 18.92 -13.35 -1.04
CA GLY A 41 19.40 -13.56 -2.40
C GLY A 41 18.65 -14.67 -3.16
N LEU A 42 18.33 -15.78 -2.48
CA LEU A 42 17.52 -16.86 -3.06
C LEU A 42 16.11 -16.37 -3.39
N THR A 43 15.46 -15.69 -2.45
CA THR A 43 14.10 -15.16 -2.60
C THR A 43 14.04 -14.18 -3.75
N TYR A 44 15.01 -13.25 -3.81
CA TYR A 44 15.19 -12.36 -4.94
C TYR A 44 15.30 -13.13 -6.26
N ALA A 45 16.23 -14.09 -6.37
CA ALA A 45 16.42 -14.84 -7.61
C ALA A 45 15.14 -15.57 -8.06
N VAL A 46 14.40 -16.17 -7.14
CA VAL A 46 13.13 -16.84 -7.45
C VAL A 46 12.09 -15.82 -7.94
N LEU A 47 11.89 -14.72 -7.22
CA LEU A 47 10.88 -13.71 -7.58
C LEU A 47 11.26 -12.94 -8.85
N SER A 48 12.55 -12.69 -9.09
CA SER A 48 13.04 -12.04 -10.31
C SER A 48 12.65 -12.82 -11.56
N LEU A 49 12.61 -14.15 -11.49
CA LEU A 49 12.21 -15.01 -12.61
C LEU A 49 10.73 -14.84 -12.98
N PHE A 50 9.87 -14.47 -12.02
CA PHE A 50 8.41 -14.35 -12.24
C PHE A 50 7.96 -12.91 -12.48
N PHE A 51 8.51 -11.96 -11.73
CA PHE A 51 8.01 -10.59 -11.67
C PHE A 51 8.79 -9.60 -12.53
N CYS A 52 10.05 -9.89 -12.88
CA CYS A 52 10.92 -9.02 -13.70
C CYS A 52 10.93 -7.54 -13.25
N ASP A 53 10.74 -7.27 -11.96
CA ASP A 53 10.74 -5.93 -11.41
C ASP A 53 12.18 -5.36 -11.42
N PRO A 54 12.43 -4.24 -12.13
CA PRO A 54 13.77 -3.64 -12.23
C PRO A 54 14.23 -2.97 -10.92
N ASP A 55 13.32 -2.60 -10.03
CA ASP A 55 13.64 -1.90 -8.77
C ASP A 55 13.77 -2.86 -7.58
N MET A 56 13.43 -4.13 -7.76
CA MET A 56 13.57 -5.15 -6.73
C MET A 56 15.04 -5.42 -6.41
N HIS A 57 15.39 -5.47 -5.13
CA HIS A 57 16.75 -5.71 -4.65
C HIS A 57 16.78 -6.87 -3.64
N PRO A 58 17.87 -7.66 -3.56
CA PRO A 58 18.00 -8.70 -2.53
C PRO A 58 17.75 -8.22 -1.11
N SER A 59 18.20 -7.01 -0.77
CA SER A 59 18.00 -6.40 0.55
C SER A 59 16.55 -6.24 0.97
N ASP A 60 15.60 -6.20 0.04
CA ASP A 60 14.17 -6.05 0.37
C ASP A 60 13.61 -7.28 1.10
N PHE A 61 14.30 -8.43 0.97
CA PHE A 61 13.98 -9.70 1.60
C PHE A 61 14.86 -10.02 2.80
N SER A 62 15.81 -9.15 3.14
CA SER A 62 16.69 -9.32 4.29
C SER A 62 15.96 -8.93 5.58
N LEU A 63 16.12 -9.75 6.62
CA LEU A 63 15.62 -9.53 7.97
C LEU A 63 16.55 -8.63 8.79
N LEU A 64 17.83 -8.57 8.44
CA LEU A 64 18.86 -7.87 9.20
C LEU A 64 19.22 -6.51 8.61
N VAL A 65 18.98 -6.30 7.31
CA VAL A 65 19.12 -4.99 6.69
C VAL A 65 17.92 -4.14 7.09
N PRO A 66 18.14 -2.95 7.68
CA PRO A 66 17.06 -2.03 7.98
C PRO A 66 16.25 -1.79 6.70
N ARG A 67 14.93 -1.95 6.81
CA ARG A 67 14.04 -1.65 5.70
C ARG A 67 14.33 -0.24 5.24
N ARG A 68 14.50 -0.03 3.93
CA ARG A 68 14.48 1.32 3.38
C ARG A 68 13.20 1.95 3.91
N GLU A 69 13.33 3.05 4.65
CA GLU A 69 12.18 3.93 4.83
C GLU A 69 11.73 4.22 3.40
N GLU A 70 10.55 3.71 3.03
CA GLU A 70 9.83 4.25 1.89
C GLU A 70 9.86 5.74 2.16
N ALA A 71 10.68 6.47 1.38
CA ALA A 71 10.85 7.90 1.55
C ALA A 71 9.45 8.40 1.78
N GLN A 72 9.19 8.93 2.97
CA GLN A 72 7.87 9.38 3.37
C GLN A 72 7.49 10.35 2.26
N THR A 73 6.81 9.85 1.25
CA THR A 73 6.16 10.65 0.26
C THR A 73 5.12 11.23 1.17
N GLU A 74 5.38 12.47 1.60
CA GLU A 74 4.42 13.32 2.27
C GLU A 74 3.12 12.97 1.58
N ARG A 75 2.27 12.21 2.28
CA ARG A 75 1.06 11.71 1.64
C ARG A 75 0.42 13.00 1.15
N PRO A 76 0.24 13.18 -0.18
CA PRO A 76 -0.42 14.38 -0.65
C PRO A 76 -1.67 14.50 0.19
N ASP A 77 -1.90 15.70 0.71
CA ASP A 77 -2.90 15.89 1.73
C ASP A 77 -4.20 15.17 1.31
N GLU A 78 -4.87 14.56 2.30
CA GLU A 78 -6.01 13.70 1.99
C GLU A 78 -7.07 14.49 1.19
N GLU A 79 -7.08 15.82 1.34
CA GLU A 79 -7.88 16.78 0.59
C GLU A 79 -7.51 16.88 -0.91
N ASP A 80 -6.24 17.03 -1.29
CA ASP A 80 -5.82 17.08 -2.70
C ASP A 80 -6.06 15.75 -3.39
N MET A 81 -5.84 14.63 -2.69
CA MET A 81 -6.18 13.31 -3.23
C MET A 81 -7.68 13.16 -3.48
N LEU A 82 -8.51 13.66 -2.58
CA LEU A 82 -9.98 13.65 -2.73
C LEU A 82 -10.42 14.61 -3.84
N MET A 83 -9.81 15.78 -3.95
CA MET A 83 -10.12 16.78 -4.97
C MET A 83 -9.74 16.30 -6.37
N GLN A 84 -8.58 15.64 -6.51
CA GLN A 84 -8.14 15.05 -7.77
C GLN A 84 -9.04 13.89 -8.20
N LYS A 85 -9.51 13.06 -7.26
CA LYS A 85 -10.52 12.01 -7.55
C LYS A 85 -11.87 12.60 -7.95
N ALA A 86 -12.26 13.71 -7.36
CA ALA A 86 -13.51 14.40 -7.67
C ALA A 86 -13.48 15.12 -9.03
N ALA A 87 -12.31 15.59 -9.49
CA ALA A 87 -12.16 16.33 -10.74
C ALA A 87 -12.55 15.51 -11.99
N GLY A 88 -12.53 14.17 -11.91
CA GLY A 88 -12.98 13.26 -12.97
C GLY A 88 -14.46 12.84 -12.89
N LEU A 89 -15.18 13.20 -11.82
CA LEU A 89 -16.60 12.88 -11.65
C LEU A 89 -17.47 13.95 -12.31
N ALA A 90 -17.82 13.73 -13.58
CA ALA A 90 -18.82 14.54 -14.26
C ALA A 90 -20.21 14.32 -13.62
N GLY A 91 -20.84 15.39 -13.13
CA GLY A 91 -22.24 15.38 -12.65
C GLY A 91 -22.49 15.94 -11.24
N GLY A 92 -21.48 16.40 -10.51
CA GLY A 92 -21.67 16.99 -9.18
C GLY A 92 -22.26 18.40 -9.20
N VAL A 93 -23.46 18.60 -8.63
CA VAL A 93 -24.04 19.92 -8.37
C VAL A 93 -23.26 20.60 -7.25
N ARG A 94 -22.62 21.74 -7.54
CA ARG A 94 -21.99 22.57 -6.50
C ARG A 94 -23.07 23.40 -5.83
N PHE A 95 -23.32 23.14 -4.54
CA PHE A 95 -24.02 24.10 -3.69
C PHE A 95 -23.07 25.27 -3.43
N GLY A 96 -23.12 26.26 -4.33
CA GLY A 96 -22.44 27.53 -4.15
C GLY A 96 -23.20 28.36 -3.12
N GLY A 97 -22.55 28.66 -2.01
CA GLY A 97 -22.97 29.75 -1.14
C GLY A 97 -22.81 31.06 -1.91
N ASP A 98 -23.91 31.55 -2.48
CA ASP A 98 -24.03 32.94 -2.86
C ASP A 98 -24.82 33.70 -1.79
N ARG A 99 -24.26 34.85 -1.43
CA ARG A 99 -24.72 35.69 -0.33
C ARG A 99 -26.03 36.37 -0.71
N GLY A 100 -26.93 36.42 0.28
CA GLY A 100 -28.09 37.28 0.42
C GLY A 100 -28.48 38.21 -0.73
N ARG A 101 -29.68 37.98 -1.27
CA ARG A 101 -30.76 38.96 -1.33
C ARG A 101 -32.10 38.28 -1.65
N ASP A 102 -33.02 38.47 -0.69
CA ASP A 102 -34.48 38.58 -0.80
C ASP A 102 -35.30 37.34 -1.18
N ILE A 103 -35.51 36.46 -0.20
CA ILE A 103 -36.76 35.69 -0.11
C ILE A 103 -37.72 36.46 0.79
N LEU A 104 -38.58 37.27 0.18
CA LEU A 104 -39.95 37.55 0.63
C LEU A 104 -40.74 37.89 -0.64
N SER A 105 -41.95 37.43 -0.92
CA SER A 105 -42.90 36.55 -0.24
C SER A 105 -44.05 36.46 -1.24
N SER A 106 -44.55 35.28 -1.60
CA SER A 106 -45.95 35.19 -2.01
C SER A 106 -46.47 33.75 -1.95
N ALA A 107 -47.41 33.59 -1.01
CA ALA A 107 -48.51 32.63 -0.99
C ALA A 107 -48.17 31.14 -0.86
N ASP A 108 -48.49 30.63 0.34
CA ASP A 108 -49.12 29.33 0.58
C ASP A 108 -48.42 28.10 0.04
N VAL A 109 -47.26 27.76 0.61
CA VAL A 109 -46.90 26.34 0.72
C VAL A 109 -47.63 25.81 1.93
N ALA A 110 -48.87 25.36 1.69
CA ALA A 110 -49.56 24.47 2.59
C ALA A 110 -48.59 23.33 2.97
N ASP A 111 -48.70 22.87 4.21
CA ASP A 111 -48.01 21.69 4.72
C ASP A 111 -48.46 20.48 3.89
N VAL A 112 -47.85 20.31 2.70
CA VAL A 112 -48.08 19.17 1.83
C VAL A 112 -47.35 18.03 2.50
N MET A 113 -48.12 17.22 3.23
CA MET A 113 -47.74 15.87 3.62
C MET A 113 -47.33 15.13 2.34
N VAL A 114 -46.04 15.16 2.02
CA VAL A 114 -45.49 14.44 0.87
C VAL A 114 -45.65 12.97 1.20
N ASP A 115 -46.60 12.33 0.54
CA ASP A 115 -46.90 10.91 0.70
C ASP A 115 -45.62 10.09 0.45
N ASP A 116 -45.28 9.21 1.39
CA ASP A 116 -44.07 8.37 1.31
C ASP A 116 -44.06 7.52 0.03
N ALA A 117 -45.24 7.23 -0.54
CA ALA A 117 -45.34 6.54 -1.83
C ALA A 117 -44.80 7.37 -3.01
N ALA A 118 -44.91 8.70 -2.95
CA ALA A 118 -44.37 9.60 -3.98
C ALA A 118 -42.82 9.60 -3.94
N LEU A 119 -42.24 9.56 -2.74
CA LEU A 119 -40.79 9.43 -2.55
C LEU A 119 -40.27 8.06 -3.00
N MET A 120 -41.02 6.99 -2.72
CA MET A 120 -40.70 5.64 -3.19
C MET A 120 -40.65 5.55 -4.71
N MET A 121 -41.62 6.14 -5.42
CA MET A 121 -41.64 6.14 -6.89
C MET A 121 -40.49 6.93 -7.51
N ALA A 122 -40.12 8.07 -6.92
CA ALA A 122 -38.98 8.86 -7.38
C ALA A 122 -37.65 8.10 -7.25
N SER A 123 -37.50 7.29 -6.20
CA SER A 123 -36.28 6.51 -5.95
C SER A 123 -36.10 5.32 -6.89
N ALA A 124 -37.19 4.75 -7.42
CA ALA A 124 -37.15 3.56 -8.29
C ALA A 124 -36.49 3.82 -9.66
N GLY A 125 -36.41 5.08 -10.09
CA GLY A 125 -35.78 5.50 -11.35
C GLY A 125 -34.28 5.73 -11.27
N ILE A 126 -33.65 5.63 -10.09
CA ILE A 126 -32.23 5.91 -9.91
C ILE A 126 -31.43 4.59 -9.94
N PRO A 127 -30.73 4.27 -11.05
CA PRO A 127 -29.91 3.07 -11.12
C PRO A 127 -28.74 3.17 -10.12
N GLY A 128 -28.65 2.21 -9.19
CA GLY A 128 -27.60 2.16 -8.16
C GLY A 128 -27.96 2.81 -6.81
N GLY A 129 -29.18 3.33 -6.64
CA GLY A 129 -29.62 3.89 -5.36
C GLY A 129 -29.84 2.83 -4.27
N VAL A 130 -29.36 3.11 -3.05
CA VAL A 130 -29.65 2.28 -1.86
C VAL A 130 -31.12 2.40 -1.52
N ARG A 131 -31.84 1.27 -1.56
CA ARG A 131 -33.26 1.22 -1.20
C ARG A 131 -33.39 1.24 0.32
N TYR A 132 -34.15 2.20 0.83
CA TYR A 132 -34.54 2.18 2.24
C TYR A 132 -35.53 1.02 2.46
N VAL A 133 -35.13 0.06 3.29
CA VAL A 133 -36.02 -0.98 3.82
C VAL A 133 -36.41 -0.53 5.22
N PRO A 134 -37.68 -0.25 5.52
CA PRO A 134 -38.10 0.08 6.87
C PRO A 134 -37.78 -1.09 7.79
N ALA A 135 -37.09 -0.83 8.90
CA ALA A 135 -36.98 -1.81 9.96
C ALA A 135 -38.38 -1.96 10.58
N GLY A 136 -38.96 -3.16 10.53
CA GLY A 136 -40.04 -3.50 11.47
C GLY A 136 -39.48 -3.37 12.89
N TRP A 137 -40.16 -2.79 13.87
CA TRP A 137 -41.58 -2.76 14.17
C TRP A 137 -41.98 -1.39 14.74
#